data_AF-A0A2S8FQM7-F1
#
_entry.id   AF-A0A2S8FQM7-F1
#
_cell.length_a   1.000
_cell.length_b   1.000
_cell.length_c   1.000
_cell.angle_alpha   90.00
_cell.angle_beta   90.00
_cell.angle_gamma   90.00
#
_symmetry.space_group_name_H-M   'P 1'
#
loop_
_entity.id
_entity.type
_entity.pdbx_description
1 polymer ?
#
loop_
_entity_poly.entity_id
_entity_poly.type
_entity_poly.pdbx_seq_one_letter_code
_entity_poly.pdbx_strand_id
1 'polypeptide(L)' 'MGPISGLWRDTWWLWCVFMVALLGAVFFVTPFFLFMAPAFVVMFLYFAFVRYDENGKNRGDM' A
#
# COMPACT_ATOMS: atom_id res chain seq x y z
N MET A 1 -11.03 1.67 -14.48
CA MET A 1 -10.44 1.41 -13.14
C MET A 1 -9.19 2.27 -13.08
N GLY A 2 -9.03 3.17 -12.12
CA GLY A 2 -7.87 4.06 -12.07
C GLY A 2 -6.60 3.41 -11.49
N PRO A 3 -5.47 4.14 -11.43
CA PRO A 3 -4.19 3.65 -10.92
C PRO A 3 -4.27 3.08 -9.50
N ILE A 4 -5.04 3.74 -8.62
CA ILE A 4 -5.29 3.31 -7.24
C ILE A 4 -5.96 1.94 -7.18
N SER A 5 -6.98 1.73 -8.01
CA SER A 5 -7.68 0.44 -8.07
C SER A 5 -6.85 -0.68 -8.69
N GLY A 6 -5.96 -0.34 -9.64
CA GLY A 6 -5.01 -1.28 -10.23
C GLY A 6 -4.02 -1.80 -9.19
N LEU A 7 -3.38 -0.88 -8.45
CA LEU A 7 -2.47 -1.25 -7.36
C LEU A 7 -3.19 -2.07 -6.29
N TRP A 8 -4.39 -1.64 -5.87
CA TRP A 8 -5.15 -2.35 -4.84
C TRP A 8 -5.48 -3.79 -5.26
N ARG A 9 -5.97 -4.00 -6.50
CA ARG A 9 -6.30 -5.33 -7.02
C ARG A 9 -5.11 -6.28 -6.95
N ASP A 10 -3.91 -5.80 -7.27
CA ASP A 10 -2.73 -6.66 -7.38
C ASP A 10 -2.00 -6.82 -6.05
N THR A 11 -2.15 -5.87 -5.11
CA THR A 11 -1.35 -5.83 -3.86
C THR A 11 -2.16 -5.81 -2.56
N TRP A 12 -3.49 -5.98 -2.59
CA TRP A 12 -4.34 -5.94 -1.38
C TRP A 12 -3.81 -6.85 -0.24
N TRP A 13 -3.34 -8.05 -0.57
CA TRP A 13 -2.76 -8.99 0.39
C TRP A 13 -1.55 -8.40 1.11
N LEU A 14 -0.67 -7.71 0.39
CA LEU A 14 0.53 -7.08 0.96
C LEU A 14 0.14 -6.01 1.99
N TRP A 15 -0.89 -5.22 1.70
CA TRP A 15 -1.39 -4.21 2.63
C TRP A 15 -2.06 -4.83 3.85
N CYS A 16 -2.75 -5.97 3.70
CA CYS A 16 -3.23 -6.74 4.84
C CYS A 16 -2.08 -7.22 5.74
N VAL A 17 -1.00 -7.75 5.15
CA VAL A 17 0.20 -8.18 5.91
C VAL A 17 0.85 -6.98 6.62
N PHE A 18 1.00 -5.84 5.96
CA PHE A 18 1.53 -4.63 6.58
C PHE A 18 0.66 -4.13 7.73
N MET A 19 -0.66 -4.15 7.58
CA MET A 19 -1.58 -3.77 8.66
C MET A 19 -1.47 -4.70 9.86
N VAL A 20 -1.40 -6.01 9.64
CA VAL A 20 -1.21 -7.00 10.73
C VAL A 20 0.12 -6.78 11.43
N ALA A 21 1.21 -6.58 10.68
CA ALA A 21 2.53 -6.32 11.24
C ALA A 21 2.57 -5.00 12.03
N LEU A 22 1.94 -3.95 11.50
CA LEU A 22 1.84 -2.65 12.15
C LEU A 22 1.08 -2.74 13.48
N LEU A 23 -0.09 -3.38 13.49
CA LEU A 23 -0.87 -3.59 14.71
C LEU A 23 -0.13 -4.46 15.72
N GLY A 24 0.61 -5.48 15.24
CA GLY A 24 1.51 -6.27 16.08
C GLY A 24 2.57 -5.40 16.74
N ALA A 25 3.27 -4.55 15.98
CA ALA A 25 4.28 -3.65 16.52
C ALA A 25 3.69 -2.64 17.53
N VAL A 26 2.48 -2.14 17.26
CA VAL A 26 1.76 -1.24 18.16
C VAL A 26 1.44 -1.92 19.49
N PHE A 27 0.99 -3.18 19.46
CA PHE A 27 0.59 -3.92 20.66
C PHE A 27 1.78 -4.45 21.45
N PHE A 28 2.79 -5.01 20.77
CA PHE A 28 3.91 -5.70 21.41
C PHE A 28 5.14 -4.80 21.67
N VAL A 29 5.29 -3.67 20.97
CA VAL A 29 6.49 -2.82 21.07
C VAL A 29 6.16 -1.43 21.58
N THR A 30 5.41 -0.62 20.82
CA THR A 30 5.02 0.74 21.23
C THR A 30 3.95 1.34 20.32
N PRO A 31 2.98 2.12 20.85
CA PRO A 31 2.03 2.88 20.04
C PRO A 31 2.67 3.89 19.08
N PHE A 32 3.94 4.25 19.27
CA PHE A 32 4.66 5.15 18.37
C PHE A 32 4.69 4.63 16.91
N PHE A 33 4.59 3.33 16.69
CA PHE A 33 4.53 2.77 15.34
C PHE A 33 3.31 3.25 14.53
N LEU A 34 2.24 3.73 15.16
CA LEU A 34 1.08 4.32 14.46
C LEU A 34 1.48 5.49 13.54
N PHE A 35 2.56 6.21 13.85
CA PHE A 35 3.08 7.28 12.99
C PHE A 35 3.60 6.79 11.63
N MET A 36 3.82 5.48 11.43
CA MET A 36 4.15 4.91 10.12
C MET A 36 2.94 4.81 9.19
N ALA A 37 1.71 4.80 9.71
CA ALA A 37 0.50 4.70 8.89
C ALA A 37 0.43 5.73 7.74
N PRO A 38 0.67 7.05 7.95
CA PRO A 38 0.69 8.02 6.85
C PRO A 38 1.82 7.75 5.83
N ALA A 39 2.98 7.26 6.27
CA ALA A 39 4.07 6.91 5.36
C ALA A 39 3.67 5.77 4.41
N PHE A 40 2.94 4.76 4.90
CA PHE A 40 2.40 3.68 4.08
C PHE A 40 1.38 4.18 3.05
N VAL A 41 0.54 5.15 3.41
CA VAL A 41 -0.39 5.78 2.44
C VAL A 41 0.37 6.51 1.35
N VAL A 42 1.42 7.26 1.69
CA VAL A 42 2.24 7.97 0.69
C VAL A 42 2.93 6.97 -0.23
N MET A 43 3.51 5.90 0.30
CA MET A 43 4.10 4.83 -0.51
C MET A 43 3.06 4.17 -1.42
N PHE A 44 1.86 3.87 -0.92
CA PHE A 44 0.76 3.34 -1.71
C PHE A 44 0.46 4.23 -2.91
N LEU A 45 0.25 5.52 -2.67
CA LEU A 45 -0.07 6.47 -3.74
C LEU A 45 1.08 6.60 -4.74
N TYR A 46 2.31 6.68 -4.27
CA TYR A 46 3.50 6.73 -5.13
C TYR A 46 3.53 5.52 -6.08
N PHE A 47 3.40 4.30 -5.55
CA PHE A 47 3.42 3.10 -6.40
C PHE A 47 2.21 3.02 -7.32
N ALA A 48 1.03 3.46 -6.89
CA ALA A 48 -0.16 3.48 -7.72
C ALA A 48 0.05 4.36 -8.96
N PHE A 49 0.52 5.59 -8.78
CA PHE A 49 0.71 6.53 -9.89
C PHE A 49 1.92 6.22 -10.77
N VAL A 50 2.99 5.67 -10.18
CA VAL A 50 4.21 5.33 -10.94
C VAL A 50 4.01 4.06 -11.77
N ARG A 51 3.36 3.04 -11.21
CA ARG A 51 3.30 1.70 -11.83
C ARG A 51 2.08 1.48 -12.70
N TYR A 52 0.98 2.19 -12.46
CA TYR A 52 -0.27 1.97 -13.19
C TYR A 52 -0.60 3.14 -14.13
N ASP A 53 -1.28 2.83 -15.22
CA ASP A 53 -1.86 3.81 -16.15
C ASP A 53 -3.26 4.25 -15.71
N GLU A 54 -3.88 5.14 -16.48
CA GLU A 54 -5.25 5.64 -16.24
C GLU A 54 -6.31 4.52 -16.28
N ASN A 55 -6.00 3.40 -16.92
CA ASN A 55 -6.86 2.22 -17.02
C ASN A 55 -6.59 1.21 -15.90
N GLY A 56 -5.65 1.48 -14.99
CA GLY A 56 -5.30 0.59 -13.89
C GLY A 56 -4.54 -0.66 -14.36
N LYS A 57 -3.89 -0.58 -15.53
CA LYS A 57 -2.96 -1.61 -16.04
C LYS A 57 -1.54 -1.25 -15.63
N ASN A 58 -0.75 -2.28 -15.32
CA ASN A 58 0.65 -2.12 -14.98
C ASN A 58 1.44 -1.73 -16.24
N ARG A 59 2.22 -0.65 -16.16
CA ARG A 59 3.04 -0.12 -17.26
C ARG A 59 4.20 -1.04 -17.65
N GLY A 60 4.58 -1.99 -16.78
CA GLY A 60 5.70 -2.91 -16.98
C GLY A 60 5.35 -4.29 -17.53
N ASP A 61 4.06 -4.63 -17.65
CA ASP A 61 3.61 -5.85 -18.34
C ASP A 61 3.38 -5.50 -19.82
N MET A 62 4.44 -5.62 -20.63
CA MET A 62 4.34 -5.69 -22.09
C MET A 62 4.24 -7.15 -22.53
#